data_AF-A0A960QZQ0-F1
#
_entry.id   AF-A0A960QZQ0-F1
#
_cell.length_a   1.000
_cell.length_b   1.000
_cell.length_c   1.000
_cell.angle_alpha   90.00
_cell.angle_beta   90.00
_cell.angle_gamma   90.00
#
_symmetry.space_group_name_H-M   'P 1'
#
loop_
_entity.id
_entity.type
_entity.pdbx_description
1 polymer ?
#
loop_
_entity_poly.entity_id
_entity_poly.type
_entity_poly.pdbx_seq_one_letter_code
_entity_poly.pdbx_strand_id
1 'polypeptide(L)'
;MIDQIHESEWPAFMPQAEPTKGSAKEQLAKQAESFYGWYLSVRKESYPPEGYQGLQHIMQICKKNTLSEHEALEALRGLKELIEDLDGGPKTIDQIPTEIFHIVDRLTRHNPKSRLVKQATQVEIAVNLGESHTPKELYQLMDKLIEKVTPEMPMIKAEAICRTLDEVLGAPSPNLKDLKDRISRLVD
;
A
#
# COMPACT_ATOMS: atom_id res chain seq x y z
N MET A 1 17.97 -31.40 18.86
CA MET A 1 17.73 -31.48 17.41
C MET A 1 16.53 -30.60 17.14
N ILE A 2 16.74 -29.47 16.49
CA ILE A 2 15.66 -28.59 16.04
C ILE A 2 15.34 -29.10 14.64
N ASP A 3 14.11 -29.58 14.44
CA ASP A 3 13.65 -30.07 13.15
C ASP A 3 13.83 -28.97 12.10
N GLN A 4 14.71 -29.24 11.14
CA GLN A 4 14.78 -28.49 9.90
C GLN A 4 13.50 -28.83 9.13
N ILE A 5 12.52 -27.92 9.18
CA ILE A 5 11.42 -27.94 8.23
C ILE A 5 12.06 -27.71 6.86
N HIS A 6 12.13 -28.79 6.08
CA HIS A 6 12.53 -28.74 4.67
C HIS A 6 11.60 -27.75 3.94
N GLU A 7 12.18 -26.95 3.04
CA GLU A 7 11.54 -25.96 2.16
C GLU A 7 10.52 -26.59 1.17
N SER A 8 10.01 -27.79 1.42
CA SER A 8 9.24 -28.62 0.50
C SER A 8 7.73 -28.67 0.77
N GLU A 9 7.20 -27.84 1.66
CA GLU A 9 5.75 -27.76 1.93
C GLU A 9 5.21 -26.34 1.69
N TRP A 10 5.66 -25.71 0.60
CA TRP A 10 4.93 -24.56 0.06
C TRP A 10 3.69 -25.07 -0.68
N PRO A 11 2.52 -24.42 -0.59
CA PRO A 11 1.42 -24.74 -1.49
C PRO A 11 1.93 -24.56 -2.92
N ALA A 12 1.87 -25.63 -3.71
CA ALA A 12 2.51 -25.76 -5.02
C ALA A 12 1.94 -24.83 -6.12
N PHE A 13 1.10 -23.87 -5.76
CA PHE A 13 0.47 -22.97 -6.70
C PHE A 13 0.29 -21.59 -6.08
N MET A 14 0.99 -20.60 -6.64
CA MET A 14 0.70 -19.22 -6.34
C MET A 14 -0.48 -18.76 -7.19
N PRO A 15 -1.59 -18.29 -6.58
CA PRO A 15 -2.78 -17.94 -7.33
C PRO A 15 -2.52 -16.71 -8.21
N GLN A 16 -2.51 -16.94 -9.52
CA GLN A 16 -2.73 -15.90 -10.50
C GLN A 16 -4.19 -15.44 -10.38
N ALA A 17 -4.44 -14.12 -10.40
CA ALA A 17 -5.81 -13.66 -10.53
C ALA A 17 -6.36 -14.18 -11.86
N GLU A 18 -7.64 -14.58 -11.89
CA GLU A 18 -8.27 -14.95 -13.15
C GLU A 18 -8.06 -13.82 -14.18
N PRO A 19 -7.78 -14.13 -15.45
CA PRO A 19 -7.55 -13.12 -16.47
C PRO A 19 -8.80 -12.24 -16.62
N THR A 20 -8.76 -11.10 -15.94
CA THR A 20 -9.87 -10.14 -15.96
C THR A 20 -9.83 -9.37 -17.26
N LYS A 21 -10.94 -9.41 -18.01
CA LYS A 21 -11.21 -8.36 -19.02
C LYS A 21 -11.53 -7.08 -18.25
N GLY A 22 -10.66 -6.08 -18.33
CA GLY A 22 -10.81 -4.83 -17.57
C GLY A 22 -9.62 -3.90 -17.74
N SER A 23 -9.73 -2.70 -17.15
CA SER A 23 -8.65 -1.70 -17.09
C SER A 23 -7.41 -2.25 -16.37
N ALA A 24 -6.24 -1.65 -16.59
CA ALA A 24 -5.02 -2.07 -15.90
C ALA A 24 -5.15 -1.90 -14.38
N LYS A 25 -5.93 -0.92 -13.92
CA LYS A 25 -6.19 -0.66 -12.50
C LYS A 25 -6.97 -1.78 -11.84
N GLU A 26 -8.00 -2.29 -12.51
CA GLU A 26 -8.80 -3.42 -12.02
C GLU A 26 -7.98 -4.71 -11.98
N GLN A 27 -7.18 -4.95 -13.02
CA GLN A 27 -6.26 -6.10 -13.05
C GLN A 27 -5.21 -6.01 -11.94
N LEU A 28 -4.62 -4.83 -11.73
CA LEU A 28 -3.67 -4.59 -10.63
C LEU A 28 -4.30 -4.82 -9.25
N ALA A 29 -5.51 -4.30 -9.02
CA ALA A 29 -6.21 -4.48 -7.76
C ALA A 29 -6.46 -5.96 -7.46
N LYS A 30 -6.98 -6.71 -8.43
CA LYS A 30 -7.27 -8.15 -8.26
C LYS A 30 -6.01 -8.98 -8.09
N GLN A 31 -4.94 -8.65 -8.81
CA GLN A 31 -3.67 -9.34 -8.66
C GLN A 31 -3.04 -9.08 -7.29
N ALA A 32 -3.10 -7.83 -6.81
CA ALA A 32 -2.64 -7.48 -5.47
C ALA A 32 -3.47 -8.15 -4.37
N GLU A 33 -4.78 -8.23 -4.52
CA GLU A 33 -5.68 -8.94 -3.59
C GLU A 33 -5.40 -10.44 -3.54
N SER A 34 -5.28 -11.09 -4.69
CA SER A 34 -4.98 -12.52 -4.79
C SER A 34 -3.61 -12.83 -4.18
N PHE A 35 -2.61 -11.99 -4.48
CA PHE A 35 -1.27 -12.15 -3.94
C PHE A 35 -1.20 -11.84 -2.45
N TYR A 36 -1.98 -10.88 -1.96
CA TYR A 36 -2.11 -10.61 -0.53
C TYR A 36 -2.67 -11.81 0.23
N GLY A 37 -3.75 -12.41 -0.28
CA GLY A 37 -4.36 -13.60 0.34
C GLY A 37 -3.39 -14.77 0.41
N TRP A 38 -2.65 -15.03 -0.66
CA TRP A 38 -1.59 -16.05 -0.67
C TRP A 38 -0.44 -15.70 0.27
N TYR A 39 0.07 -14.47 0.22
CA TYR A 39 1.24 -14.09 1.02
C TYR A 39 0.92 -14.18 2.52
N LEU A 40 -0.30 -13.83 2.93
CA LEU A 40 -0.75 -14.04 4.29
C LEU A 40 -0.83 -15.52 4.71
N SER A 41 -1.12 -16.45 3.80
CA SER A 41 -1.23 -17.87 4.13
C SER A 41 0.12 -18.58 4.23
N VAL A 42 1.16 -18.05 3.57
CA VAL A 42 2.50 -18.67 3.56
C VAL A 42 3.55 -17.92 4.40
N ARG A 43 3.30 -16.66 4.76
CA ARG A 43 4.25 -15.89 5.59
C ARG A 43 4.37 -16.50 6.98
N LYS A 44 5.60 -16.45 7.52
CA LYS A 44 5.84 -16.72 8.95
C LYS A 44 5.53 -15.47 9.76
N GLU A 45 5.09 -15.62 11.00
CA GLU A 45 4.84 -14.47 11.90
C GLU A 45 6.10 -13.63 12.12
N SER A 46 7.28 -14.27 12.08
CA SER A 46 8.58 -13.59 12.22
C SER A 46 8.98 -12.75 11.01
N TYR A 47 8.23 -12.81 9.90
CA TYR A 47 8.55 -12.04 8.70
C TYR A 47 8.09 -10.60 8.83
N PRO A 48 8.87 -9.64 8.29
CA PRO A 48 8.52 -8.22 8.34
C PRO A 48 7.14 -7.95 7.70
N PRO A 49 6.28 -7.10 8.29
CA PRO A 49 4.93 -6.86 7.79
C PRO A 49 4.85 -6.07 6.48
N GLU A 50 5.94 -5.47 6.04
CA GLU A 50 6.05 -4.50 4.96
C GLU A 50 5.54 -5.06 3.62
N GLY A 51 5.71 -6.36 3.36
CA GLY A 51 5.22 -6.99 2.13
C GLY A 51 3.70 -6.94 2.00
N TYR A 52 2.95 -7.32 3.04
CA TYR A 52 1.48 -7.31 2.97
C TYR A 52 0.92 -5.90 3.17
N GLN A 53 1.59 -5.04 3.94
CA GLN A 53 1.24 -3.62 4.04
C GLN A 53 1.38 -2.91 2.69
N GLY A 54 2.44 -3.20 1.94
CA GLY A 54 2.62 -2.65 0.61
C GLY A 54 1.55 -3.13 -0.39
N LEU A 55 1.14 -4.40 -0.32
CA LEU A 55 0.01 -4.91 -1.09
C LEU A 55 -1.32 -4.20 -0.73
N GLN A 56 -1.56 -3.94 0.56
CA GLN A 56 -2.69 -3.12 1.00
C GLN A 56 -2.65 -1.70 0.42
N HIS A 57 -1.47 -1.06 0.38
CA HIS A 57 -1.32 0.25 -0.25
C HIS A 57 -1.67 0.23 -1.74
N ILE A 58 -1.22 -0.78 -2.50
CA ILE A 58 -1.55 -0.93 -3.92
C ILE A 58 -3.07 -1.03 -4.09
N MET A 59 -3.74 -1.89 -3.31
CA MET A 59 -5.20 -2.07 -3.37
C MET A 59 -5.96 -0.76 -3.09
N GLN A 60 -5.57 -0.02 -2.05
CA GLN A 60 -6.23 1.25 -1.70
C GLN A 60 -6.00 2.33 -2.75
N ILE A 61 -4.80 2.42 -3.33
CA ILE A 61 -4.49 3.34 -4.43
C ILE A 61 -5.37 3.04 -5.65
N CYS A 62 -5.49 1.77 -6.03
CA CYS A 62 -6.36 1.35 -7.13
C CYS A 62 -7.83 1.71 -6.88
N LYS A 63 -8.33 1.49 -5.64
CA LYS A 63 -9.71 1.80 -5.26
C LYS A 63 -10.08 3.27 -5.43
N LYS A 64 -9.11 4.18 -5.29
CA LYS A 64 -9.31 5.63 -5.49
C LYS A 64 -9.24 6.06 -6.95
N ASN A 65 -8.91 5.14 -7.86
CA ASN A 65 -8.83 5.40 -9.30
C ASN A 65 -7.92 6.59 -9.65
N THR A 66 -6.88 6.83 -8.84
CA THR A 66 -5.96 7.98 -8.97
C THR A 66 -4.82 7.74 -9.94
N LEU A 67 -4.65 6.49 -10.38
CA LEU A 67 -3.62 6.09 -11.33
C LEU A 67 -4.05 6.42 -12.77
N SER A 68 -3.08 6.73 -13.61
CA SER A 68 -3.19 6.58 -15.06
C SER A 68 -3.15 5.10 -15.46
N GLU A 69 -3.59 4.78 -16.68
CA GLU A 69 -3.45 3.41 -17.21
C GLU A 69 -1.98 2.98 -17.31
N HIS A 70 -1.08 3.90 -17.65
CA HIS A 70 0.34 3.60 -17.75
C HIS A 70 0.94 3.21 -16.40
N GLU A 71 0.71 4.00 -15.35
CA GLU A 71 1.18 3.70 -13.98
C GLU A 71 0.64 2.34 -13.49
N ALA A 72 -0.64 2.05 -13.79
CA ALA A 72 -1.25 0.78 -13.41
C ALA A 72 -0.64 -0.41 -14.18
N LEU A 73 -0.35 -0.26 -15.47
CA LEU A 73 0.33 -1.29 -16.27
C LEU A 73 1.75 -1.58 -15.77
N GLU A 74 2.51 -0.54 -15.43
CA GLU A 74 3.87 -0.72 -14.93
C GLU A 74 3.90 -1.44 -13.57
N ALA A 75 3.01 -1.06 -12.66
CA ALA A 75 2.87 -1.74 -11.38
C ALA A 75 2.34 -3.17 -11.53
N LEU A 76 1.40 -3.42 -12.44
CA LEU A 76 0.90 -4.76 -12.75
C LEU A 76 2.00 -5.65 -13.32
N ARG A 77 2.83 -5.12 -14.22
CA ARG A 77 3.99 -5.84 -14.75
C ARG A 77 4.95 -6.21 -13.64
N GLY A 78 5.33 -5.26 -12.78
CA GLY A 78 6.23 -5.55 -11.65
C GLY A 78 5.67 -6.59 -10.68
N LEU A 79 4.34 -6.59 -10.45
CA LEU A 79 3.70 -7.58 -9.61
C LEU A 79 3.69 -8.98 -10.24
N LYS A 80 3.45 -9.07 -11.56
CA LYS A 80 3.51 -10.32 -12.30
C LYS A 80 4.93 -10.89 -12.39
N GLU A 81 5.92 -10.04 -12.64
CA GLU A 81 7.34 -10.44 -12.65
C GLU A 81 7.77 -11.00 -11.29
N LEU A 82 7.42 -10.32 -10.19
CA LEU A 82 7.65 -10.84 -8.84
C LEU A 82 6.98 -12.20 -8.63
N ILE A 83 5.75 -12.35 -9.13
CA ILE A 83 5.00 -13.59 -9.01
C ILE A 83 5.66 -14.73 -9.78
N GLU A 84 6.06 -14.49 -11.02
CA GLU A 84 6.78 -15.46 -11.87
C GLU A 84 8.14 -15.82 -11.26
N ASP A 85 8.86 -14.85 -10.71
CA ASP A 85 10.16 -15.07 -10.08
C ASP A 85 10.08 -15.89 -8.78
N LEU A 86 8.94 -15.88 -8.09
CA LEU A 86 8.68 -16.75 -6.93
C LEU A 86 8.16 -18.13 -7.37
N ASP A 87 7.49 -18.22 -8.52
CA ASP A 87 6.93 -19.46 -9.07
C ASP A 87 7.96 -20.22 -9.91
N GLY A 88 8.92 -20.84 -9.22
CA GLY A 88 10.02 -21.60 -9.86
C GLY A 88 11.15 -20.74 -10.41
N GLY A 89 11.11 -19.43 -10.18
CA GLY A 89 12.17 -18.48 -10.50
C GLY A 89 13.21 -18.31 -9.37
N PRO A 90 14.05 -17.27 -9.45
CA PRO A 90 15.20 -17.09 -8.56
C PRO A 90 14.87 -16.39 -7.23
N LYS A 91 13.65 -15.85 -7.05
CA LYS A 91 13.31 -15.05 -5.88
C LYS A 91 12.80 -15.90 -4.72
N THR A 92 13.04 -15.40 -3.52
CA THR A 92 12.63 -16.01 -2.26
C THR A 92 11.63 -15.13 -1.51
N ILE A 93 10.86 -15.70 -0.58
CA ILE A 93 9.78 -15.01 0.13
C ILE A 93 10.28 -13.80 0.93
N ASP A 94 11.50 -13.85 1.47
CA ASP A 94 12.14 -12.74 2.19
C ASP A 94 12.43 -11.53 1.29
N GLN A 95 12.41 -11.70 -0.04
CA GLN A 95 12.60 -10.61 -1.00
C GLN A 95 11.28 -9.91 -1.37
N ILE A 96 10.13 -10.50 -1.04
CA ILE A 96 8.80 -9.93 -1.33
C ILE A 96 8.67 -8.50 -0.79
N PRO A 97 9.02 -8.20 0.48
CA PRO A 97 8.89 -6.84 1.01
C PRO A 97 9.64 -5.79 0.18
N THR A 98 10.87 -6.10 -0.24
CA THR A 98 11.71 -5.20 -1.04
C THR A 98 11.10 -4.93 -2.42
N GLU A 99 10.60 -5.97 -3.08
CA GLU A 99 10.02 -5.83 -4.42
C GLU A 99 8.67 -5.10 -4.39
N ILE A 100 7.83 -5.41 -3.41
CA ILE A 100 6.59 -4.66 -3.18
C ILE A 100 6.88 -3.20 -2.85
N PHE A 101 7.91 -2.92 -2.05
CA PHE A 101 8.35 -1.55 -1.79
C PHE A 101 8.70 -0.79 -3.08
N HIS A 102 9.44 -1.40 -4.01
CA HIS A 102 9.78 -0.77 -5.29
C HIS A 102 8.54 -0.46 -6.16
N ILE A 103 7.51 -1.30 -6.10
CA ILE A 103 6.23 -1.06 -6.80
C ILE A 103 5.51 0.13 -6.16
N VAL A 104 5.39 0.15 -4.82
CA VAL A 104 4.74 1.24 -4.09
C VAL A 104 5.50 2.56 -4.24
N ASP A 105 6.83 2.55 -4.22
CA ASP A 105 7.64 3.75 -4.43
C ASP A 105 7.37 4.36 -5.81
N ARG A 106 7.35 3.54 -6.87
CA ARG A 106 6.99 3.99 -8.23
C ARG A 106 5.60 4.62 -8.28
N LEU A 107 4.61 3.99 -7.64
CA LEU A 107 3.23 4.50 -7.60
C LEU A 107 3.10 5.81 -6.82
N THR A 108 4.01 6.14 -5.91
CA THR A 108 3.85 7.29 -4.98
C THR A 108 4.87 8.40 -5.18
N ARG A 109 5.99 8.13 -5.87
CA ARG A 109 7.06 9.11 -6.09
C ARG A 109 6.58 10.30 -6.93
N HIS A 110 5.86 10.05 -8.01
CA HIS A 110 5.42 11.10 -8.95
C HIS A 110 3.91 11.38 -8.91
N ASN A 111 3.15 10.62 -8.13
CA ASN A 111 1.70 10.77 -8.00
C ASN A 111 1.33 11.17 -6.57
N PRO A 112 1.14 12.48 -6.30
CA PRO A 112 0.84 12.96 -4.96
C PRO A 112 -0.51 12.45 -4.43
N LYS A 113 -1.44 12.05 -5.29
CA LYS A 113 -2.71 11.43 -4.85
C LYS A 113 -2.46 10.03 -4.31
N SER A 114 -1.70 9.22 -5.02
CA SER A 114 -1.30 7.89 -4.55
C SER A 114 -0.46 7.97 -3.28
N ARG A 115 0.42 8.97 -3.18
CA ARG A 115 1.19 9.24 -1.95
C ARG A 115 0.29 9.57 -0.76
N LEU A 116 -0.72 10.41 -0.98
CA LEU A 116 -1.71 10.77 0.03
C LEU A 116 -2.51 9.54 0.51
N VAL A 117 -2.95 8.69 -0.42
CA VAL A 117 -3.62 7.42 -0.08
C VAL A 117 -2.71 6.49 0.71
N LYS A 118 -1.43 6.38 0.35
CA LYS A 118 -0.44 5.61 1.11
C LYS A 118 -0.29 6.14 2.54
N GLN A 119 0.00 7.43 2.71
CA GLN A 119 0.19 8.06 4.03
C GLN A 119 -1.02 7.84 4.95
N ALA A 120 -2.23 8.02 4.42
CA ALA A 120 -3.44 7.83 5.20
C ALA A 120 -3.69 6.34 5.54
N THR A 121 -3.44 5.41 4.61
CA THR A 121 -3.50 3.96 4.89
C THR A 121 -2.47 3.53 5.96
N GLN A 122 -1.28 4.14 5.99
CA GLN A 122 -0.27 3.84 7.02
C GLN A 122 -0.75 4.21 8.43
N VAL A 123 -1.47 5.33 8.56
CA VAL A 123 -2.07 5.73 9.83
C VAL A 123 -3.16 4.75 10.25
N GLU A 124 -4.02 4.30 9.33
CA GLU A 124 -5.03 3.26 9.61
C GLU A 124 -4.38 1.96 10.12
N ILE A 125 -3.31 1.50 9.46
CA ILE A 125 -2.57 0.30 9.87
C ILE A 125 -1.97 0.49 11.28
N ALA A 126 -1.34 1.64 11.54
CA ALA A 126 -0.75 1.95 12.85
C ALA A 126 -1.79 2.04 13.98
N VAL A 127 -3.01 2.49 13.69
CA VAL A 127 -4.14 2.51 14.64
C VAL A 127 -4.60 1.09 14.96
N ASN A 128 -4.71 0.23 13.94
CA ASN A 128 -5.24 -1.14 14.09
C ASN A 128 -4.24 -2.11 14.76
N LEU A 129 -2.94 -1.87 14.65
CA LEU A 129 -1.87 -2.70 15.26
C LEU A 129 -1.49 -2.27 16.69
N GLY A 130 -2.22 -1.33 17.29
CA GLY A 130 -1.74 -0.51 18.41
C GLY A 130 -1.18 -1.24 19.63
N GLU A 131 0.13 -1.07 19.86
CA GLU A 131 0.72 -0.92 21.20
C GLU A 131 0.88 0.57 21.62
N SER A 132 0.35 1.54 20.86
CA SER A 132 0.52 2.97 21.15
C SER A 132 -0.75 3.79 20.96
N HIS A 133 -0.89 4.84 21.79
CA HIS A 133 -1.99 5.80 21.89
C HIS A 133 -2.18 6.64 20.61
N THR A 134 -2.42 6.04 19.45
CA THR A 134 -2.75 6.78 18.24
C THR A 134 -4.13 7.41 18.43
N PRO A 135 -4.26 8.75 18.48
CA PRO A 135 -5.52 9.37 18.87
C PRO A 135 -6.62 9.07 17.85
N LYS A 136 -7.79 8.66 18.31
CA LYS A 136 -8.98 8.38 17.48
C LYS A 136 -9.30 9.51 16.48
N GLU A 137 -8.96 10.74 16.84
CA GLU A 137 -9.11 11.92 16.00
C GLU A 137 -8.24 11.89 14.73
N LEU A 138 -7.00 11.38 14.82
CA LEU A 138 -6.09 11.26 13.68
C LEU A 138 -6.61 10.20 12.69
N TYR A 139 -7.09 9.06 13.19
CA TYR A 139 -7.73 8.04 12.37
C TYR A 139 -8.92 8.60 11.58
N GLN A 140 -9.86 9.25 12.29
CA GLN A 140 -11.03 9.87 11.66
C GLN A 140 -10.68 10.95 10.64
N LEU A 141 -9.58 11.68 10.85
CA LEU A 141 -9.10 12.67 9.90
C LEU A 141 -8.57 12.00 8.62
N MET A 142 -7.79 10.93 8.76
CA MET A 142 -7.22 10.20 7.62
C MET A 142 -8.30 9.49 6.79
N ASP A 143 -9.29 8.87 7.43
CA ASP A 143 -10.44 8.27 6.72
C ASP A 143 -11.17 9.31 5.87
N LYS A 144 -11.50 10.46 6.45
CA LYS A 144 -12.15 11.57 5.73
C LYS A 144 -11.27 12.11 4.60
N LEU A 145 -9.96 12.12 4.80
CA LEU A 145 -9.03 12.58 3.78
C LEU A 145 -9.00 11.62 2.59
N ILE A 146 -8.92 10.32 2.85
CA ILE A 146 -9.00 9.24 1.87
C ILE A 146 -10.29 9.35 1.06
N GLU A 147 -11.44 9.57 1.70
CA GLU A 147 -12.73 9.78 1.01
C GLU A 147 -12.71 10.95 0.03
N LYS A 148 -11.96 12.01 0.35
CA LYS A 148 -11.85 13.21 -0.48
C LYS A 148 -10.78 13.12 -1.57
N VAL A 149 -9.92 12.08 -1.57
CA VAL A 149 -9.00 11.85 -2.69
C VAL A 149 -9.79 11.27 -3.87
N THR A 150 -10.02 12.10 -4.89
CA THR A 150 -10.70 11.72 -6.13
C THR A 150 -9.79 11.88 -7.35
N PRO A 151 -10.12 11.25 -8.50
CA PRO A 151 -9.38 11.46 -9.75
C PRO A 151 -9.31 12.94 -10.18
N GLU A 152 -10.32 13.74 -9.84
CA GLU A 152 -10.44 15.16 -10.21
C GLU A 152 -9.68 16.10 -9.28
N MET A 153 -9.19 15.62 -8.12
CA MET A 153 -8.40 16.43 -7.19
C MET A 153 -7.20 17.05 -7.93
N PRO A 154 -6.92 18.36 -7.79
CA PRO A 154 -5.73 18.96 -8.37
C PRO A 154 -4.44 18.37 -7.76
N MET A 155 -3.44 18.08 -8.57
CA MET A 155 -2.15 17.54 -8.09
C MET A 155 -1.47 18.48 -7.08
N ILE A 156 -1.57 19.79 -7.29
CA ILE A 156 -1.03 20.81 -6.37
C ILE A 156 -1.71 20.72 -4.99
N LYS A 157 -3.03 20.47 -4.96
CA LYS A 157 -3.79 20.31 -3.71
C LYS A 157 -3.36 19.03 -2.98
N ALA A 158 -3.24 17.91 -3.69
CA ALA A 158 -2.72 16.66 -3.13
C ALA A 158 -1.30 16.80 -2.57
N GLU A 159 -0.42 17.49 -3.29
CA GLU A 159 0.96 17.76 -2.88
C GLU A 159 1.03 18.66 -1.63
N ALA A 160 0.21 19.71 -1.55
CA ALA A 160 0.14 20.58 -0.37
C ALA A 160 -0.32 19.83 0.88
N ILE A 161 -1.26 18.90 0.72
CA ILE A 161 -1.74 18.04 1.81
C ILE A 161 -0.62 17.07 2.23
N CYS A 162 0.06 16.41 1.29
CA CYS A 162 1.18 15.51 1.58
C CYS A 162 2.26 16.21 2.41
N ARG A 163 2.66 17.42 2.00
CA ARG A 163 3.65 18.22 2.72
C ARG A 163 3.19 18.58 4.13
N THR A 164 1.93 18.94 4.29
CA THR A 164 1.36 19.23 5.61
C THR A 164 1.37 18.00 6.52
N LEU A 165 1.07 16.81 5.98
CA LEU A 165 1.16 15.55 6.70
C LEU A 165 2.60 15.25 7.12
N ASP A 166 3.55 15.33 6.19
CA ASP A 166 4.98 15.06 6.46
C ASP A 166 5.55 16.02 7.51
N GLU A 167 5.22 17.31 7.42
CA GLU A 167 5.66 18.32 8.38
C GLU A 167 5.13 18.07 9.79
N VAL A 168 3.84 17.78 9.94
CA VAL A 168 3.24 17.67 11.28
C VAL A 168 3.48 16.29 11.90
N LEU A 169 3.40 15.22 11.11
CA LEU A 169 3.62 13.85 11.61
C LEU A 169 5.11 13.54 11.78
N GLY A 170 6.00 14.21 11.05
CA GLY A 170 7.44 14.12 11.23
C GLY A 170 7.99 14.92 12.42
N ALA A 171 7.15 15.74 13.08
CA ALA A 171 7.56 16.52 14.23
C ALA A 171 7.72 15.65 15.50
N PRO A 172 8.66 15.97 16.41
CA PRO A 172 8.86 15.23 17.68
C PRO A 172 7.62 15.21 18.59
N SER A 173 6.69 16.15 18.39
CA SER A 173 5.43 16.23 19.12
C SER A 173 4.34 16.76 18.17
N PRO A 174 3.70 15.85 17.40
CA PRO A 174 2.69 16.23 16.41
C PRO A 174 1.50 16.93 17.04
N ASN A 175 1.15 18.12 16.54
CA ASN A 175 -0.05 18.83 16.95
C ASN A 175 -1.22 18.47 16.02
N LEU A 176 -2.06 17.53 16.46
CA LEU A 176 -3.19 17.03 15.66
C LEU A 176 -4.28 18.08 15.40
N LYS A 177 -4.43 19.06 16.30
CA LYS A 177 -5.36 20.17 16.09
C LYS A 177 -4.89 21.06 14.95
N ASP A 178 -3.60 21.41 14.94
CA ASP A 178 -2.99 22.16 13.84
C ASP A 178 -3.08 21.39 12.52
N LEU A 179 -2.78 20.08 12.54
CA LEU A 179 -2.93 19.22 11.36
C LEU A 179 -4.34 19.28 10.78
N LYS A 180 -5.36 19.10 11.64
CA LYS A 180 -6.76 19.14 11.24
C LYS A 180 -7.13 20.49 10.64
N ASP A 181 -6.76 21.60 11.29
CA ASP A 181 -7.07 22.95 10.83
C ASP A 181 -6.41 23.25 9.47
N ARG A 182 -5.16 22.82 9.29
CA ARG A 182 -4.41 22.99 8.04
C ARG A 182 -5.00 22.15 6.90
N ILE A 183 -5.30 20.87 7.15
CA ILE A 183 -5.91 19.99 6.16
C ILE A 183 -7.30 20.49 5.77
N SER A 184 -8.15 20.89 6.72
CA SER A 184 -9.48 21.43 6.42
C SER A 184 -9.41 22.60 5.43
N ARG A 185 -8.50 23.56 5.63
CA ARG A 185 -8.32 24.71 4.71
C ARG A 185 -7.85 24.31 3.31
N LEU A 186 -7.08 23.23 3.20
CA LEU A 186 -6.59 22.74 1.90
C LEU A 186 -7.66 21.96 1.16
N VAL A 187 -8.60 21.37 1.88
CA VAL A 187 -9.57 20.40 1.40
C VAL A 187 -10.91 21.05 1.04
N ASP A 188 -11.31 22.10 1.76
CA ASP A 188 -12.44 22.98 1.39
C ASP A 188 -12.13 23.79 0.11
#